data_AF-A0A438H9E1-F1
#
_entry.id   AF-A0A438H9E1-F1
#
_cell.length_a   1.000
_cell.length_b   1.000
_cell.length_c   1.000
_cell.angle_alpha   90.00
_cell.angle_beta   90.00
_cell.angle_gamma   90.00
#
_symmetry.space_group_name_H-M   'P 1'
#
loop_
_entity.id
_entity.type
_entity.pdbx_description
1 polymer ?
#
loop_
_entity_poly.entity_id
_entity_poly.type
_entity_poly.pdbx_seq_one_letter_code
_entity_poly.pdbx_strand_id
1 'polypeptide(L)'
;MKAEEWALLEKQVLGAIRLTLSRYVAHNVVKKKTTADLMKALSGMYEKLSANNKVHLMKKLFNLKMAENASVAQHLNEFNTITNQLSSVEIDFDDEIRALIVLASLPNSWETMRM
;
A
#
# COMPACT_ATOMS: atom_id res chain seq x y z
N MET A 1 -11.84 0.16 -34.35
CA MET A 1 -11.75 -1.24 -33.89
C MET A 1 -13.15 -1.83 -33.93
N LYS A 2 -13.34 -2.97 -34.59
CA LYS A 2 -14.64 -3.64 -34.63
C LYS A 2 -14.93 -4.34 -33.30
N ALA A 3 -16.21 -4.53 -32.96
CA ALA A 3 -16.60 -5.17 -31.71
C ALA A 3 -16.01 -6.58 -31.53
N GLU A 4 -15.87 -7.33 -32.62
CA GLU A 4 -15.29 -8.68 -32.63
C GLU A 4 -13.78 -8.67 -32.33
N GLU A 5 -13.05 -7.71 -32.88
CA GLU A 5 -11.61 -7.51 -32.60
C GLU A 5 -11.39 -7.15 -31.12
N TRP A 6 -12.27 -6.32 -30.55
CA TRP A 6 -12.22 -5.93 -29.15
C TRP A 6 -12.50 -7.11 -28.22
N ALA A 7 -13.50 -7.93 -28.52
CA ALA A 7 -13.84 -9.13 -27.74
C ALA A 7 -12.72 -10.19 -27.77
N LEU A 8 -12.06 -10.36 -28.91
CA LEU A 8 -10.90 -11.25 -29.04
C LEU A 8 -9.74 -10.76 -28.16
N LEU A 9 -9.44 -9.46 -28.22
CA LEU A 9 -8.39 -8.84 -27.41
C LEU A 9 -8.70 -8.97 -25.91
N GLU A 10 -9.93 -8.73 -25.49
CA GLU A 10 -10.33 -8.87 -24.08
C GLU A 10 -10.11 -10.30 -23.58
N LYS A 11 -10.47 -11.31 -24.37
CA LYS A 11 -10.24 -12.72 -24.02
C LYS A 11 -8.75 -13.06 -23.90
N GLN A 12 -7.91 -12.52 -24.78
CA GLN A 12 -6.46 -12.71 -24.76
C GLN A 12 -5.84 -12.09 -23.50
N VAL A 13 -6.20 -10.84 -23.18
CA VAL A 13 -5.72 -10.14 -21.98
C VAL A 13 -6.13 -10.88 -20.71
N LEU A 14 -7.39 -11.33 -20.64
CA LEU A 14 -7.91 -12.08 -19.50
C LEU A 14 -7.21 -13.43 -19.32
N GLY A 15 -6.85 -14.11 -20.41
CA GLY A 15 -6.02 -15.32 -20.39
C GLY A 15 -4.61 -15.04 -19.89
N ALA A 16 -3.96 -13.99 -20.41
CA ALA A 16 -2.61 -13.60 -20.03
C ALA A 16 -2.50 -13.27 -18.53
N ILE A 17 -3.43 -12.46 -17.99
CA ILE A 17 -3.43 -12.12 -16.56
C ILE A 17 -3.63 -13.37 -15.70
N ARG A 18 -4.52 -14.29 -16.08
CA ARG A 18 -4.72 -15.53 -15.30
C ARG A 18 -3.49 -16.42 -15.25
N LEU A 19 -2.70 -16.44 -16.32
CA LEU A 19 -1.48 -17.24 -16.42
C LEU A 19 -0.33 -16.67 -15.56
N THR A 20 -0.32 -15.35 -15.29
CA THR A 20 0.69 -14.73 -14.42
C THR A 20 0.36 -14.86 -12.93
N LEU A 21 -0.88 -15.16 -12.58
CA LEU A 21 -1.31 -15.34 -11.19
C LEU A 21 -0.91 -16.71 -10.65
N SER A 22 -0.57 -16.77 -9.35
CA SER A 22 -0.36 -18.06 -8.68
C SER A 22 -1.68 -18.84 -8.60
N ARG A 23 -1.59 -20.18 -8.46
CA ARG A 23 -2.75 -21.09 -8.46
C ARG A 23 -3.82 -20.69 -7.44
N TYR A 24 -3.42 -20.23 -6.27
CA TYR A 24 -4.33 -19.79 -5.22
C TYR A 24 -5.11 -18.53 -5.61
N VAL A 25 -4.43 -17.56 -6.24
CA VAL A 25 -5.05 -16.28 -6.64
C VAL A 25 -5.92 -16.46 -7.88
N ALA A 26 -5.45 -17.25 -8.85
CA ALA A 26 -6.20 -17.58 -10.06
C ALA A 26 -7.57 -18.24 -9.74
N HIS A 27 -7.62 -19.09 -8.72
CA HIS A 27 -8.86 -19.73 -8.26
C HIS A 27 -9.92 -18.71 -7.82
N ASN A 28 -9.50 -17.64 -7.14
CA ASN A 28 -10.40 -16.59 -6.65
C ASN A 28 -11.00 -15.72 -7.77
N VAL A 29 -10.36 -15.66 -8.94
CA VAL A 29 -10.80 -14.83 -10.08
C VAL A 29 -11.31 -15.63 -11.30
N VAL A 30 -11.39 -16.96 -11.18
CA VAL A 30 -11.76 -17.87 -12.28
C VAL A 30 -13.16 -17.59 -12.85
N LYS A 31 -14.07 -17.07 -12.03
CA LYS A 31 -15.46 -16.76 -12.43
C LYS A 31 -15.63 -15.40 -13.12
N LYS A 32 -14.58 -14.56 -13.16
CA LYS A 32 -14.66 -13.21 -13.76
C LYS A 32 -14.62 -13.29 -15.28
N LYS A 33 -15.54 -12.61 -15.97
CA LYS A 33 -15.71 -12.74 -17.43
C LYS A 33 -15.07 -11.59 -18.21
N THR A 34 -14.88 -10.45 -17.56
CA THR A 34 -14.27 -9.25 -18.15
C THR A 34 -12.93 -8.97 -17.48
N THR A 35 -12.05 -8.31 -18.23
CA THR A 35 -10.75 -7.88 -17.67
C THR A 35 -10.96 -6.88 -16.53
N ALA A 36 -11.98 -6.02 -16.67
CA ALA A 36 -12.37 -5.06 -15.63
C ALA A 36 -12.82 -5.75 -14.32
N ASP A 37 -13.68 -6.77 -14.40
CA ASP A 37 -14.13 -7.50 -13.21
C ASP A 37 -13.00 -8.29 -12.54
N LEU A 38 -12.07 -8.81 -13.35
CA LEU A 38 -10.89 -9.49 -12.86
C LEU A 38 -9.98 -8.51 -12.12
N MET A 39 -9.65 -7.37 -12.73
CA MET A 39 -8.83 -6.33 -12.10
C MET A 39 -9.50 -5.78 -10.84
N LYS A 40 -10.81 -5.55 -10.86
CA LYS A 40 -11.57 -5.12 -9.68
C LYS A 40 -11.54 -6.17 -8.55
N ALA A 41 -11.53 -7.46 -8.87
CA ALA A 41 -11.41 -8.51 -7.87
C ALA A 41 -10.01 -8.60 -7.28
N LEU A 42 -8.97 -8.48 -8.11
CA LEU A 42 -7.58 -8.42 -7.64
C LEU A 42 -7.34 -7.19 -6.77
N SER A 43 -7.80 -6.02 -7.22
CA SER A 43 -7.81 -4.79 -6.44
C SER A 43 -8.57 -4.99 -5.12
N GLY A 44 -9.77 -5.56 -5.15
CA GLY A 44 -10.52 -5.87 -3.94
C GLY A 44 -9.89 -6.92 -3.02
N MET A 45 -8.92 -7.71 -3.48
CA MET A 45 -8.18 -8.68 -2.66
C MET A 45 -6.88 -8.11 -2.09
N TYR A 46 -6.19 -7.26 -2.86
CA TYR A 46 -4.82 -6.82 -2.57
C TYR A 46 -4.66 -5.32 -2.40
N GLU A 47 -5.49 -4.51 -3.07
CA GLU A 47 -5.56 -3.05 -2.89
C GLU A 47 -6.63 -2.63 -1.89
N LYS A 48 -7.46 -3.58 -1.41
CA LYS A 48 -8.52 -3.25 -0.45
C LYS A 48 -7.89 -2.52 0.72
N LEU A 49 -8.52 -1.40 1.07
CA LEU A 49 -8.56 -0.70 2.35
C LEU A 49 -8.91 -1.66 3.50
N SER A 50 -8.29 -2.84 3.57
CA SER A 50 -8.61 -3.85 4.55
C SER A 50 -8.24 -3.25 5.90
N ALA A 51 -9.14 -3.35 6.87
CA ALA A 51 -8.88 -2.91 8.23
C ALA A 51 -7.54 -3.49 8.72
N ASN A 52 -7.17 -4.69 8.28
CA ASN A 52 -5.89 -5.31 8.57
C ASN A 52 -4.69 -4.55 7.97
N ASN A 53 -4.75 -4.10 6.72
CA ASN A 53 -3.67 -3.30 6.12
C ASN A 53 -3.55 -1.93 6.82
N LYS A 54 -4.70 -1.28 7.09
CA LYS A 54 -4.73 -0.02 7.86
C LYS A 54 -4.12 -0.19 9.26
N VAL A 55 -4.52 -1.24 9.98
CA VAL A 55 -3.97 -1.58 11.30
C VAL A 55 -2.48 -1.91 11.22
N HIS A 56 -2.04 -2.64 10.19
CA HIS A 56 -0.64 -2.98 10.00
C HIS A 56 0.22 -1.73 9.77
N LEU A 57 -0.19 -0.84 8.86
CA LEU A 57 0.52 0.41 8.56
C LEU A 57 0.51 1.36 9.76
N MET A 58 -0.61 1.51 10.46
CA MET A 58 -0.68 2.31 11.70
C MET A 58 0.27 1.77 12.77
N LYS A 59 0.25 0.45 13.01
CA LYS A 59 1.20 -0.19 13.95
C LYS A 59 2.65 0.03 13.53
N LYS A 60 2.95 -0.08 12.24
CA LYS A 60 4.29 0.15 11.70
C LYS A 60 4.73 1.60 11.92
N LEU A 61 3.86 2.57 11.68
CA LEU A 61 4.12 3.99 11.88
C LEU A 61 4.43 4.32 13.34
N PHE A 62 3.56 3.90 14.28
CA PHE A 62 3.74 4.23 15.70
C PHE A 62 4.87 3.47 16.39
N ASN A 63 5.26 2.32 15.84
CA ASN A 63 6.43 1.56 16.30
C ASN A 63 7.72 1.94 15.58
N LEU A 64 7.68 2.85 14.59
CA LEU A 64 8.88 3.34 13.94
C LEU A 64 9.72 4.11 14.97
N LYS A 65 10.97 3.69 15.17
CA LYS A 65 11.92 4.32 16.08
C LYS A 65 13.26 4.46 15.39
N MET A 66 13.83 5.65 15.47
CA MET A 66 15.18 5.91 14.99
C MET A 66 16.19 5.33 15.98
N ALA A 67 17.18 4.57 15.50
CA ALA A 67 18.28 4.14 16.35
C ALA A 67 19.24 5.31 16.64
N GLU A 68 19.93 5.28 17.78
CA GLU A 68 20.82 6.36 18.26
C GLU A 68 21.85 6.84 17.22
N ASN A 69 22.35 5.95 16.36
CA ASN A 69 23.36 6.27 15.34
C ASN A 69 22.81 6.17 13.89
N ALA A 70 21.49 6.11 13.71
CA ALA A 70 20.88 6.01 12.38
C ALA A 70 20.85 7.37 11.68
N SER A 71 20.85 7.34 10.33
CA SER A 71 20.67 8.54 9.53
C SER A 71 19.24 9.07 9.65
N VAL A 72 19.12 10.34 10.06
CA VAL A 72 17.83 11.05 10.11
C VAL A 72 17.16 11.05 8.74
N ALA A 73 17.91 11.22 7.65
CA ALA A 73 17.37 11.20 6.30
C ALA A 73 16.76 9.83 5.94
N GLN A 74 17.41 8.73 6.35
CA GLN A 74 16.90 7.39 6.12
C GLN A 74 15.61 7.16 6.93
N HIS A 75 15.59 7.60 8.19
CA HIS A 75 14.41 7.52 9.05
C HIS A 75 13.23 8.31 8.48
N LEU A 76 13.46 9.54 8.04
CA LEU A 76 12.44 10.37 7.38
C LEU A 76 11.93 9.76 6.08
N ASN A 77 12.79 9.10 5.31
CA ASN A 77 12.37 8.40 4.09
C ASN A 77 11.47 7.20 4.40
N GLU A 78 11.79 6.43 5.46
CA GLU A 78 10.93 5.32 5.90
C GLU A 78 9.59 5.83 6.44
N PHE A 79 9.60 6.87 7.27
CA PHE A 79 8.40 7.57 7.72
C PHE A 79 7.53 8.02 6.54
N ASN A 80 8.10 8.74 5.58
CA ASN A 80 7.39 9.25 4.41
C ASN A 80 6.81 8.12 3.55
N THR A 81 7.54 7.01 3.43
CA THR A 81 7.04 5.81 2.72
C THR A 81 5.78 5.28 3.39
N ILE A 82 5.77 5.15 4.72
CA ILE A 82 4.61 4.66 5.48
C ILE A 82 3.45 5.65 5.40
N THR A 83 3.70 6.95 5.54
CA THR A 83 2.63 7.97 5.43
C THR A 83 2.03 8.04 4.04
N ASN A 84 2.84 7.88 2.98
CA ASN A 84 2.33 7.83 1.60
C ASN A 84 1.48 6.57 1.37
N GLN A 85 1.88 5.43 1.96
CA GLN A 85 1.05 4.21 1.95
C GLN A 85 -0.26 4.42 2.71
N LEU A 86 -0.24 5.10 3.85
CA LEU A 86 -1.45 5.46 4.61
C LEU A 86 -2.38 6.40 3.81
N SER A 87 -1.81 7.38 3.11
CA SER A 87 -2.56 8.27 2.22
C SER A 87 -3.26 7.50 1.10
N SER A 88 -2.56 6.53 0.50
CA SER A 88 -3.17 5.64 -0.52
C SER A 88 -4.33 4.79 0.02
N VAL A 89 -4.44 4.63 1.34
CA VAL A 89 -5.56 3.98 2.02
C VAL A 89 -6.51 4.97 2.72
N GLU A 90 -6.55 6.23 2.26
CA GLU A 90 -7.44 7.29 2.76
C GLU A 90 -7.22 7.60 4.26
N ILE A 91 -5.98 7.45 4.74
CA ILE A 91 -5.56 7.90 6.06
C ILE A 91 -4.46 8.94 5.87
N ASP A 92 -4.85 10.20 6.00
CA ASP A 92 -3.93 11.32 5.96
C ASP A 92 -3.75 11.92 7.36
N PHE A 93 -2.56 12.48 7.58
CA PHE A 93 -2.23 13.24 8.77
C PHE A 93 -1.88 14.65 8.33
N ASP A 94 -2.35 15.64 9.08
CA ASP A 94 -1.88 17.01 8.91
C ASP A 94 -0.39 17.14 9.27
N ASP A 95 0.21 18.25 8.87
CA ASP A 95 1.64 18.48 9.05
C ASP A 95 2.05 18.55 10.54
N GLU A 96 1.15 19.01 11.41
CA GLU A 96 1.39 19.08 12.86
C GLU A 96 1.51 17.67 13.46
N ILE A 97 0.54 16.80 13.17
CA ILE A 97 0.55 15.40 13.61
C ILE A 97 1.73 14.65 13.01
N ARG A 98 2.08 14.90 11.75
CA ARG A 98 3.27 14.31 11.13
C ARG A 98 4.54 14.71 11.88
N ALA A 99 4.70 15.99 12.22
CA ALA A 99 5.83 16.47 12.99
C ALA A 99 5.89 15.84 14.39
N LEU A 100 4.76 15.74 15.09
CA LEU A 100 4.67 15.11 16.40
C LEU A 100 5.06 13.63 16.37
N ILE A 101 4.62 12.87 15.36
CA ILE A 101 5.00 11.46 15.21
C ILE A 101 6.50 11.32 14.95
N VAL A 102 7.09 12.17 14.10
CA VAL A 102 8.54 12.18 13.86
C VAL A 102 9.27 12.47 15.16
N LEU A 103 8.92 13.52 15.89
CA LEU A 103 9.55 13.86 17.17
C LEU A 103 9.45 12.72 18.19
N ALA A 104 8.29 12.07 18.30
CA ALA A 104 8.08 10.94 19.20
C ALA A 104 8.88 9.67 18.80
N SER A 105 9.34 9.59 17.55
CA SER A 105 10.14 8.46 17.03
C SER A 105 11.65 8.64 17.19
N LEU A 106 12.11 9.85 17.54
CA LEU A 106 13.53 10.14 17.71
C LEU A 106 14.13 9.45 18.96
N PRO A 107 15.45 9.20 18.99
CA PRO A 107 16.15 8.63 20.13
C PRO A 107 16.19 9.60 21.31
N ASN A 108 16.58 9.09 22.49
CA ASN A 108 16.65 9.93 23.69
C ASN A 108 17.77 10.97 23.63
N SER A 109 18.84 10.70 22.86
CA SER A 109 19.88 11.71 22.59
C SER A 109 19.35 12.98 21.91
N TRP A 110 18.16 12.92 21.28
CA TRP A 110 17.49 14.05 20.62
C TRP A 110 16.39 14.68 21.50
N GLU A 111 16.38 14.45 22.82
CA GLU A 111 15.41 15.07 23.75
C GLU A 111 15.36 16.59 23.65
N THR A 112 16.49 17.25 23.41
CA THR A 112 16.54 18.72 23.27
C THR A 112 15.71 19.25 22.10
N MET A 113 15.46 18.43 21.07
CA MET A 113 14.54 18.81 19.97
C MET A 113 13.06 18.59 20.30
N ARG A 114 12.76 17.88 21.39
CA ARG A 114 11.39 17.62 21.86
C ARG A 114 10.91 18.62 22.91
N MET A 115 11.77 19.53 23.36
CA MET A 115 11.47 20.59 24.34
C MET A 115 11.17 21.93 23.69
#